data_AF-A0A076EAR6-F1
#
_entry.id   AF-A0A076EAR6-F1
#
_cell.length_a   1.000
_cell.length_b   1.000
_cell.length_c   1.000
_cell.angle_alpha   90.00
_cell.angle_beta   90.00
_cell.angle_gamma   90.00
#
_symmetry.space_group_name_H-M   'P 1'
#
loop_
_entity.id
_entity.type
_entity.pdbx_description
1 polymer ?
#
loop_
_entity_poly.entity_id
_entity_poly.type
_entity_poly.pdbx_seq_one_letter_code
_entity_poly.pdbx_strand_id
1 'polypeptide(L)'
;MNSREYRRWRQRRRAAWIQANRTRNHPDPEAEHLIEFAMMWAPFGGATEEEILVRFGMTARRFIERLWQVIPESDCAQDDICILATVYPHHRRTGGPSS
;
A
#
# COMPACT_ATOMS: atom_id res chain seq x y z
N MET A 1 11.51 3.58 -16.72
CA MET A 1 12.17 3.80 -15.42
C MET A 1 13.42 2.93 -15.35
N ASN A 2 14.59 3.48 -14.99
CA ASN A 2 15.87 2.77 -15.04
C ASN A 2 16.11 1.96 -13.73
N SER A 3 16.40 0.66 -13.84
CA SER A 3 16.52 -0.30 -12.72
C SER A 3 17.61 0.03 -11.67
N ARG A 4 18.48 1.00 -11.97
CA ARG A 4 19.55 1.48 -11.09
C ARG A 4 19.10 2.57 -10.11
N GLU A 5 18.12 3.39 -10.50
CA GLU A 5 17.53 4.41 -9.63
C GLU A 5 16.61 3.76 -8.58
N TYR A 6 15.89 2.72 -8.99
CA TYR A 6 15.08 1.86 -8.12
C TYR A 6 15.88 1.25 -6.95
N ARG A 7 17.11 0.76 -7.20
CA ARG A 7 17.96 0.16 -6.15
C ARG A 7 18.48 1.18 -5.13
N ARG A 8 18.92 2.36 -5.57
CA ARG A 8 19.52 3.38 -4.69
C ARG A 8 18.47 4.10 -3.84
N TRP A 9 17.25 4.26 -4.36
CA TRP A 9 16.13 4.81 -3.61
C TRP A 9 15.62 3.84 -2.53
N ARG A 10 15.56 2.53 -2.85
CA ARG A 10 15.14 1.45 -1.94
C ARG A 10 16.00 1.35 -0.66
N GLN A 11 17.29 1.72 -0.72
CA GLN A 11 18.19 1.66 0.44
C GLN A 11 18.10 2.90 1.35
N ARG A 12 18.05 4.11 0.77
CA ARG A 12 18.06 5.35 1.57
C ARG A 12 16.77 5.60 2.34
N ARG A 13 15.63 5.19 1.78
CA ARG A 13 14.31 5.44 2.40
C ARG A 13 13.96 4.43 3.50
N ARG A 14 14.46 3.18 3.38
CA ARG A 14 14.23 2.10 4.36
C ARG A 14 14.76 2.46 5.75
N ALA A 15 15.95 3.05 5.82
CA ALA A 15 16.57 3.42 7.10
C ALA A 15 15.82 4.55 7.83
N ALA A 16 15.34 5.56 7.10
CA ALA A 16 14.61 6.68 7.69
C ALA A 16 13.19 6.30 8.18
N TRP A 17 12.58 5.28 7.57
CA TRP A 17 11.19 4.90 7.84
C TRP A 17 11.03 3.74 8.84
N ILE A 18 12.01 2.83 8.95
CA ILE A 18 12.08 1.83 10.04
C ILE A 18 11.98 2.49 11.42
N GLN A 19 12.49 3.72 11.57
CA GLN A 19 12.42 4.46 12.82
C GLN A 19 11.01 4.99 13.14
N ALA A 20 10.20 5.32 12.12
CA ALA A 20 8.82 5.78 12.28
C ALA A 20 7.83 4.62 12.50
N ASN A 21 8.12 3.43 11.94
CA ASN A 21 7.23 2.26 12.04
C ASN A 21 7.26 1.58 13.42
N ARG A 22 8.24 1.88 14.28
CA ARG A 22 8.31 1.33 15.66
C ARG A 22 7.09 1.72 16.53
N THR A 23 6.26 2.65 16.08
CA THR A 23 5.12 3.19 16.84
C THR A 23 3.77 2.72 16.31
N ARG A 24 3.71 2.01 15.17
CA ARG A 24 2.46 1.45 14.64
C ARG A 24 2.23 0.08 15.27
N ASN A 25 1.03 -0.12 15.82
CA ASN A 25 0.70 -1.23 16.72
C ASN A 25 -0.32 -2.16 16.04
N HIS A 26 -0.14 -2.50 14.75
CA HIS A 26 -1.10 -3.37 14.08
C HIS A 26 -0.84 -4.83 14.47
N PRO A 27 -1.86 -5.60 14.90
CA PRO A 27 -1.68 -6.99 15.30
C PRO A 27 -1.30 -7.92 14.12
N ASP A 28 -1.59 -7.50 12.89
CA ASP A 28 -1.18 -8.18 11.66
C ASP A 28 0.03 -7.49 11.00
N PRO A 29 1.21 -8.12 10.96
CA PRO A 29 2.40 -7.54 10.32
C PRO A 29 2.27 -7.45 8.79
N GLU A 30 1.39 -8.23 8.17
CA GLU A 30 1.11 -8.15 6.74
C GLU A 30 0.36 -6.86 6.38
N ALA A 31 -0.60 -6.43 7.20
CA ALA A 31 -1.32 -5.17 7.07
C ALA A 31 -0.40 -3.94 7.05
N GLU A 32 0.57 -3.87 7.97
CA GLU A 32 1.56 -2.79 7.95
C GLU A 32 2.35 -2.80 6.65
N HIS A 33 2.81 -3.98 6.19
CA HIS A 33 3.55 -4.10 4.94
C HIS A 33 2.71 -3.68 3.71
N LEU A 34 1.39 -3.90 3.72
CA LEU A 34 0.49 -3.45 2.64
C LEU A 34 0.42 -1.94 2.56
N ILE A 35 0.19 -1.28 3.69
CA ILE A 35 0.09 0.18 3.79
C ILE A 35 1.44 0.82 3.43
N GLU A 36 2.54 0.30 3.98
CA GLU A 36 3.89 0.77 3.68
C GLU A 36 4.22 0.65 2.18
N PHE A 37 3.87 -0.49 1.58
CA PHE A 37 4.04 -0.70 0.15
C PHE A 37 3.25 0.32 -0.66
N ALA A 38 1.97 0.53 -0.33
CA ALA A 38 1.12 1.45 -1.06
C ALA A 38 1.64 2.89 -0.98
N MET A 39 2.01 3.35 0.22
CA MET A 39 2.56 4.68 0.45
C MET A 39 3.90 4.90 -0.28
N MET A 40 4.73 3.86 -0.33
CA MET A 40 5.99 3.89 -1.07
C MET A 40 5.79 4.15 -2.57
N TRP A 41 4.70 3.62 -3.14
CA TRP A 41 4.41 3.70 -4.57
C TRP A 41 3.45 4.83 -4.96
N ALA A 42 2.74 5.42 -4.00
CA ALA A 42 1.77 6.48 -4.24
C ALA A 42 2.34 7.68 -5.05
N PRO A 43 3.55 8.20 -4.78
CA PRO A 43 4.13 9.30 -5.57
C PRO A 43 4.38 8.97 -7.05
N PHE A 44 4.36 7.69 -7.42
CA PHE A 44 4.62 7.22 -8.78
C PHE A 44 3.34 6.77 -9.49
N GLY A 45 2.16 7.04 -8.92
CA GLY A 45 0.89 6.57 -9.46
C GLY A 45 0.55 5.13 -9.07
N GLY A 46 1.23 4.58 -8.06
CA GLY A 46 0.96 3.24 -7.54
C GLY A 46 1.90 2.18 -8.07
N ALA A 47 1.78 1.00 -7.49
CA ALA A 47 2.61 -0.15 -7.83
C ALA A 47 1.99 -0.91 -9.01
N THR A 48 2.86 -1.46 -9.85
CA THR A 48 2.43 -2.34 -10.94
C THR A 48 1.94 -3.68 -10.42
N GLU A 49 1.11 -4.37 -11.22
CA GLU A 49 0.63 -5.70 -10.88
C GLU A 49 1.78 -6.70 -10.64
N GLU A 50 2.85 -6.61 -11.44
CA GLU A 50 4.04 -7.44 -11.29
C GLU A 50 4.73 -7.24 -9.93
N GLU A 51 4.90 -5.99 -9.48
CA GLU A 51 5.52 -5.69 -8.19
C GLU A 51 4.64 -6.16 -7.01
N ILE A 52 3.32 -6.06 -7.15
CA ILE A 52 2.36 -6.58 -6.15
C ILE A 52 2.42 -8.10 -6.11
N LEU A 53 2.44 -8.76 -7.26
CA LEU A 53 2.50 -10.22 -7.37
C LEU A 53 3.81 -10.78 -6.80
N VAL A 54 4.96 -10.17 -7.14
CA VAL A 54 6.28 -10.60 -6.64
C VAL A 54 6.39 -10.40 -5.13
N ARG A 55 5.78 -9.35 -4.57
CA ARG A 55 5.95 -8.98 -3.15
C ARG A 55 4.93 -9.65 -2.22
N PHE A 56 3.70 -9.86 -2.68
CA PHE A 56 2.59 -10.38 -1.87
C PHE A 56 1.95 -11.65 -2.43
N GLY A 57 2.32 -12.11 -3.63
CA GLY A 57 1.73 -13.30 -4.24
C GLY A 57 0.25 -13.13 -4.60
N MET A 58 -0.23 -11.89 -4.77
CA MET A 58 -1.63 -11.61 -5.11
C MET A 58 -1.77 -10.60 -6.24
N THR A 59 -2.98 -10.54 -6.81
CA THR A 59 -3.32 -9.60 -7.87
C THR A 59 -3.44 -8.17 -7.34
N ALA A 60 -3.29 -7.17 -8.22
CA ALA A 60 -3.48 -5.77 -7.86
C ALA A 60 -4.86 -5.50 -7.25
N ARG A 61 -5.91 -6.14 -7.79
CA ARG A 61 -7.27 -6.04 -7.24
C ARG A 61 -7.36 -6.54 -5.79
N ARG A 62 -6.80 -7.72 -5.51
CA ARG A 62 -6.81 -8.31 -4.16
C ARG A 62 -5.97 -7.48 -3.18
N PHE A 63 -4.87 -6.91 -3.67
CA PHE A 63 -4.06 -5.95 -2.91
C PHE A 63 -4.85 -4.72 -2.52
N ILE A 64 -5.57 -4.09 -3.45
CA ILE A 64 -6.40 -2.91 -3.17
C ILE A 64 -7.52 -3.27 -2.18
N GLU A 65 -8.20 -4.40 -2.37
CA GLU A 65 -9.24 -4.89 -1.43
C GLU A 65 -8.66 -5.06 -0.02
N ARG A 66 -7.50 -5.71 0.12
CA ARG A 66 -6.84 -5.91 1.43
C ARG A 66 -6.34 -4.60 2.03
N LEU A 67 -5.76 -3.70 1.22
CA LEU A 67 -5.29 -2.39 1.65
C LEU A 67 -6.42 -1.60 2.33
N TRP A 68 -7.61 -1.58 1.73
CA TRP A 68 -8.76 -0.88 2.28
C TRP A 68 -9.41 -1.57 3.49
N GLN A 69 -9.18 -2.88 3.68
CA GLN A 69 -9.59 -3.58 4.90
C GLN A 69 -8.71 -3.20 6.09
N VAL A 70 -7.40 -3.02 5.87
CA VAL A 70 -6.43 -2.80 6.96
C VAL A 70 -6.23 -1.34 7.35
N ILE A 71 -6.51 -0.39 6.44
CA ILE A 71 -6.45 1.06 6.74
C ILE A 71 -7.29 1.44 7.98
N PRO A 72 -8.57 1.04 8.13
CA PRO A 72 -9.36 1.41 9.31
C PRO A 72 -8.88 0.74 10.61
N GLU A 73 -8.15 -0.37 10.50
CA GLU A 73 -7.56 -1.08 11.65
C GLU A 73 -6.20 -0.48 12.05
N SER A 74 -5.63 0.41 11.22
CA SER A 74 -4.33 1.03 11.39
C SER A 74 -4.43 2.50 11.78
N ASP A 75 -3.43 3.02 12.51
CA ASP A 75 -3.28 4.44 12.81
C ASP A 75 -2.74 5.22 11.59
N CYS A 76 -3.47 5.16 10.47
CA CYS A 76 -3.16 5.92 9.26
C CYS A 76 -3.70 7.35 9.38
N ALA A 77 -2.87 8.34 9.07
CA ALA A 77 -3.30 9.73 9.05
C ALA A 77 -4.30 9.98 7.91
N GLN A 78 -5.22 10.92 8.11
CA GLN A 78 -6.23 11.25 7.09
C GLN A 78 -5.61 11.69 5.76
N ASP A 79 -4.45 12.36 5.78
CA ASP A 79 -3.69 12.76 4.60
C ASP A 79 -3.17 11.54 3.81
N ASP A 80 -2.59 10.56 4.51
CA ASP A 80 -2.14 9.29 3.92
C ASP A 80 -3.31 8.57 3.22
N ILE A 81 -4.48 8.52 3.88
CA ILE A 81 -5.67 7.88 3.34
C ILE A 81 -6.14 8.58 2.05
N CYS A 82 -6.12 9.92 2.01
CA CYS A 82 -6.48 10.69 0.81
C CYS A 82 -5.52 10.42 -0.36
N ILE A 83 -4.21 10.35 -0.08
CA ILE A 83 -3.19 10.02 -1.09
C ILE A 83 -3.43 8.60 -1.63
N LEU A 84 -3.67 7.63 -0.74
CA LEU A 84 -3.95 6.26 -1.13
C LEU A 84 -5.26 6.13 -1.92
N ALA A 85 -6.31 6.86 -1.57
CA ALA A 85 -7.57 6.91 -2.31
C ALA A 85 -7.40 7.38 -3.76
N THR A 86 -6.48 8.31 -3.97
CA THR A 86 -6.20 8.86 -5.31
C THR A 86 -5.50 7.85 -6.21
N VAL A 87 -4.63 7.02 -5.63
CA VAL A 87 -3.76 6.09 -6.37
C VAL A 87 -4.36 4.68 -6.48
N TYR A 88 -4.97 4.23 -5.40
CA TYR A 88 -5.57 2.91 -5.25
C TYR A 88 -7.06 3.07 -5.02
N PRO A 89 -7.84 3.42 -6.06
CA PRO A 89 -9.26 3.70 -5.90
C PRO A 89 -9.95 2.49 -5.29
N HIS A 90 -10.69 2.72 -4.20
CA HIS A 90 -11.51 1.69 -3.61
C HIS A 90 -12.61 1.32 -4.60
N HIS A 91 -12.44 0.20 -5.29
CA HIS A 91 -13.52 -0.40 -6.05
C HIS A 91 -14.56 -0.91 -5.05
N ARG A 92 -15.53 -0.06 -4.69
CA ARG A 92 -16.73 -0.54 -4.00
C ARG A 92 -17.31 -1.58 -4.93
N ARG A 93 -17.30 -2.85 -4.50
CA ARG A 93 -18.04 -3.91 -5.17
C ARG A 93 -19.43 -3.35 -5.41
N THR A 94 -19.71 -3.00 -6.65
CA THR A 94 -21.03 -2.58 -7.08
C THR A 94 -21.83 -3.87 -7.11
N GLY A 95 -22.22 -4.34 -5.93
CA GLY A 95 -23.30 -5.30 -5.79
C GLY A 95 -24.55 -4.55 -6.23
N GLY A 96 -24.85 -4.62 -7.52
CA GLY A 96 -26.15 -4.22 -8.01
C GLY A 96 -27.20 -5.02 -7.23
N PRO A 97 -28.29 -4.39 -6.75
CA PRO A 97 -29.39 -5.14 -6.19
C PRO A 97 -29.98 -6.01 -7.32
N SER A 98 -29.70 -7.31 -7.28
CA SER A 98 -30.48 -8.29 -8.04
C SER A 98 -31.91 -8.25 -7.49
N SER A 99 -32.86 -7.95 -8.37
CA SER A 99 -34.30 -7.87 -8.11
C SER A 99 -34.90 -9.14 -7.52
#